data_AF-A0A416TYX4-F1
#
_entry.id   AF-A0A416TYX4-F1
#
_cell.length_a   1.000
_cell.length_b   1.000
_cell.length_c   1.000
_cell.angle_alpha   90.00
_cell.angle_beta   90.00
_cell.angle_gamma   90.00
#
_symmetry.space_group_name_H-M   'P 1'
#
loop_
_entity.id
_entity.type
_entity.pdbx_description
1 polymer ?
#
loop_
_entity_poly.entity_id
_entity_poly.type
_entity_poly.pdbx_seq_one_letter_code
_entity_poly.pdbx_strand_id
1 'polypeptide(L)'
;MDFQNLIICPDCNENVSIHAEICPHCGRPIKKYLEENNINDFTKGFICPRCGDKEALYFTPYRRVSCEYCHIPFIQTKYEIVDFFNHHGESKEDILHDLKELGVDDQFDENEYNKRCLKEEEYRKNLRKQASHELQQSTNQHHCPVCQSTNIEKIGMFKRMLSTSMFGIASDKIGKQFTCKNCGYKF
;
A
#
# COMPACT_ATOMS: atom_id res chain seq x y z
N MET A 1 -22.53 -9.03 3.95
CA MET A 1 -21.09 -8.77 3.71
C MET A 1 -20.38 -10.05 4.11
N ASP A 2 -19.66 -10.67 3.18
CA ASP A 2 -18.99 -11.95 3.45
C ASP A 2 -18.00 -11.75 4.61
N PHE A 3 -18.14 -12.62 5.61
CA PHE A 3 -17.42 -12.52 6.87
C PHE A 3 -15.91 -12.58 6.62
N GLN A 4 -15.18 -11.58 7.10
CA GLN A 4 -13.72 -11.53 7.10
C GLN A 4 -13.20 -12.64 8.01
N ASN A 5 -13.05 -13.83 7.45
CA ASN A 5 -12.64 -15.04 8.16
C ASN A 5 -11.11 -15.19 8.23
N LEU A 6 -10.37 -14.22 7.70
CA LEU A 6 -8.92 -14.20 7.67
C LEU A 6 -8.38 -13.02 8.46
N ILE A 7 -7.24 -13.24 9.10
CA ILE A 7 -6.41 -12.22 9.70
C ILE A 7 -5.00 -12.29 9.12
N ILE A 8 -4.28 -11.17 9.19
CA ILE A 8 -2.84 -11.15 8.96
C ILE A 8 -2.16 -11.66 10.24
N CYS A 9 -1.42 -12.77 10.15
CA CYS A 9 -0.61 -13.26 11.24
C CYS A 9 0.38 -12.18 11.68
N PRO A 10 0.39 -11.77 12.96
CA PRO A 10 1.24 -10.66 13.40
C PRO A 10 2.73 -10.99 13.48
N ASP A 11 3.13 -12.26 13.32
CA ASP A 11 4.54 -12.68 13.33
C ASP A 11 5.12 -12.86 11.92
N CYS A 12 4.37 -13.52 11.02
CA CYS A 12 4.86 -13.86 9.68
C CYS A 12 4.15 -13.13 8.54
N ASN A 13 3.16 -12.30 8.85
CA ASN A 13 2.37 -11.50 7.91
C ASN A 13 1.61 -12.29 6.83
N GLU A 14 1.52 -13.62 6.97
CA GLU A 14 0.69 -14.46 6.11
C GLU A 14 -0.77 -14.46 6.57
N ASN A 15 -1.68 -14.72 5.63
CA ASN A 15 -3.10 -14.80 5.91
C ASN A 15 -3.45 -16.09 6.65
N VAL A 16 -4.19 -15.98 7.75
CA VAL A 16 -4.58 -17.12 8.58
C VAL A 16 -6.05 -17.02 8.94
N SER A 17 -6.75 -18.16 9.02
CA SER A 17 -8.13 -18.19 9.50
C SER A 17 -8.25 -17.71 10.94
N ILE A 18 -9.28 -16.93 11.24
CA ILE A 18 -9.64 -16.54 12.61
C ILE A 18 -9.97 -17.74 13.51
N HIS A 19 -10.30 -18.89 12.92
CA HIS A 19 -10.61 -20.13 13.63
C HIS A 19 -9.40 -21.06 13.79
N ALA A 20 -8.22 -20.67 13.27
CA ALA A 20 -7.04 -21.50 13.37
C ALA A 20 -6.51 -21.52 14.81
N GLU A 21 -6.27 -22.72 15.35
CA GLU A 21 -5.58 -22.89 16.64
C GLU A 21 -4.15 -22.33 16.57
N ILE A 22 -3.44 -22.63 15.47
CA ILE A 22 -2.08 -22.17 15.18
C ILE A 22 -1.97 -21.66 13.74
N CYS A 23 -1.05 -20.74 13.49
CA CYS A 23 -0.69 -20.28 12.16
C CYS A 23 0.01 -21.42 11.40
N PRO A 24 -0.50 -21.84 10.22
CA PRO A 24 0.11 -22.91 9.44
C PRO A 24 1.46 -22.52 8.81
N HIS A 25 1.81 -21.23 8.80
CA HIS A 25 3.03 -20.72 8.18
C HIS A 25 4.21 -20.60 9.16
N CYS A 26 3.95 -20.20 10.41
CA CYS A 26 5.01 -19.96 11.40
C CYS A 26 4.80 -20.65 12.76
N GLY A 27 3.68 -21.37 12.95
CA GLY A 27 3.39 -22.09 14.19
C GLY A 27 2.88 -21.22 15.35
N ARG A 28 2.68 -19.92 15.14
CA ARG A 28 2.14 -19.00 16.15
C ARG A 28 0.76 -19.45 16.65
N PRO A 29 0.49 -19.50 17.97
CA PRO A 29 -0.82 -19.87 18.49
C PRO A 29 -1.84 -18.73 18.29
N ILE A 30 -2.60 -18.80 17.20
CA ILE A 30 -3.50 -17.71 16.74
C ILE A 30 -4.70 -17.57 17.67
N LYS A 31 -5.41 -18.66 17.97
CA LYS A 31 -6.56 -18.62 18.86
C LYS A 31 -6.20 -18.05 20.24
N LYS A 32 -5.11 -18.54 20.83
CA LYS A 32 -4.59 -18.04 22.11
C LYS A 32 -4.31 -16.54 22.06
N TYR A 33 -3.67 -16.06 20.99
CA TYR A 33 -3.40 -14.63 20.85
C TYR A 33 -4.66 -13.78 20.77
N LEU A 34 -5.68 -14.23 20.04
CA LEU A 34 -6.94 -13.50 19.94
C LEU A 34 -7.65 -13.42 21.30
N GLU A 35 -7.69 -14.53 22.03
CA GLU A 35 -8.26 -14.62 23.38
C GLU A 35 -7.51 -13.71 24.38
N GLU A 36 -6.18 -13.76 24.42
CA GLU A 36 -5.34 -12.96 25.33
C GLU A 36 -5.50 -11.44 25.11
N ASN A 37 -5.86 -11.03 23.89
CA ASN A 37 -6.03 -9.63 23.52
C ASN A 37 -7.50 -9.19 23.41
N ASN A 38 -8.45 -10.05 23.82
CA ASN A 38 -9.89 -9.79 23.74
C ASN A 38 -10.38 -9.41 22.33
N ILE A 39 -9.78 -10.01 21.30
CA ILE A 39 -10.17 -9.82 19.89
C ILE A 39 -11.11 -10.97 19.52
N ASN A 40 -12.41 -10.69 19.49
CA ASN A 40 -13.45 -11.71 19.30
C ASN A 40 -14.56 -11.29 18.33
N ASP A 41 -14.67 -10.01 18.01
CA ASP A 41 -15.70 -9.47 17.13
C ASP A 41 -15.07 -8.66 16.00
N PHE A 42 -14.95 -9.32 14.84
CA PHE A 42 -14.33 -8.73 13.65
C PHE A 42 -15.23 -7.72 12.95
N THR A 43 -16.49 -7.54 13.38
CA THR A 43 -17.33 -6.43 12.90
C THR A 43 -17.00 -5.10 13.55
N LYS A 44 -16.16 -5.08 14.59
CA LYS A 44 -15.79 -3.87 15.34
C LYS A 44 -14.60 -3.13 14.76
N GLY A 45 -14.45 -1.86 15.13
CA GLY A 45 -13.23 -1.11 14.89
C GLY A 45 -12.05 -1.64 15.70
N PHE A 46 -10.83 -1.44 15.19
CA PHE A 46 -9.58 -1.77 15.88
C PHE A 46 -8.68 -0.54 15.90
N ILE A 47 -8.16 -0.20 17.08
CA ILE A 47 -7.29 0.98 17.28
C ILE A 47 -6.01 0.60 18.01
N CYS A 48 -4.87 1.16 17.59
CA CYS A 48 -3.60 0.96 18.27
C CYS A 48 -3.57 1.84 19.52
N PRO A 49 -3.43 1.25 20.72
CA PRO A 49 -3.44 2.04 21.95
C PRO A 49 -2.21 2.95 22.07
N ARG A 50 -1.12 2.63 21.36
CA ARG A 50 0.14 3.36 21.43
C ARG A 50 0.24 4.54 20.47
N CYS A 51 -0.10 4.35 19.19
CA CYS A 51 0.07 5.38 18.17
C CYS A 51 -1.23 5.86 17.54
N GLY A 52 -2.38 5.29 17.92
CA GLY A 52 -3.70 5.66 17.39
C GLY A 52 -3.96 5.23 15.95
N ASP A 53 -3.14 4.35 15.38
CA ASP A 53 -3.39 3.73 14.07
C ASP A 53 -4.74 3.00 14.07
N LYS A 54 -5.50 3.13 12.99
CA LYS A 54 -6.78 2.46 12.79
C LYS A 54 -6.62 1.32 11.80
N GLU A 55 -7.24 0.19 12.07
CA GLU A 55 -7.33 -0.87 11.07
C GLU A 55 -8.19 -0.39 9.89
N ALA A 56 -7.57 -0.33 8.71
CA ALA A 56 -8.16 0.26 7.50
C ALA A 56 -8.44 -0.76 6.37
N LEU A 57 -8.30 -2.07 6.63
CA LEU A 57 -8.43 -3.10 5.59
C LEU A 57 -9.86 -3.67 5.47
N TYR A 58 -10.87 -2.88 5.83
CA TYR A 58 -12.26 -3.35 5.85
C TYR A 58 -12.85 -3.69 4.47
N PHE A 59 -12.24 -3.24 3.37
CA PHE A 59 -12.60 -3.63 2.00
C PHE A 59 -11.96 -4.95 1.55
N THR A 60 -11.09 -5.53 2.37
CA THR A 60 -10.38 -6.76 2.05
C THR A 60 -10.94 -7.93 2.89
N PRO A 61 -10.72 -9.19 2.46
CA PRO A 61 -11.19 -10.35 3.23
C PRO A 61 -10.31 -10.66 4.46
N TYR A 62 -9.19 -9.96 4.63
CA TYR A 62 -8.25 -10.17 5.73
C TYR A 62 -8.15 -8.95 6.63
N ARG A 63 -8.06 -9.18 7.94
CA ARG A 63 -8.02 -8.13 8.95
C ARG A 63 -6.68 -8.10 9.66
N ARG A 64 -6.16 -6.92 9.94
CA ARG A 64 -4.95 -6.78 10.74
C ARG A 64 -5.33 -6.74 12.22
N VAL A 65 -4.72 -7.60 13.04
CA VAL A 65 -4.98 -7.70 14.49
C VAL A 65 -3.87 -7.06 15.36
N SER A 66 -2.84 -6.52 14.72
CA SER A 66 -1.72 -5.82 15.36
C SER A 66 -1.32 -4.61 14.55
N CYS A 67 -0.97 -3.50 15.18
CA CYS A 67 -0.51 -2.30 14.49
C CYS A 67 0.74 -2.55 13.64
N GLU A 68 0.75 -2.10 12.39
CA GLU A 68 1.91 -2.26 11.50
C GLU A 68 3.08 -1.32 11.82
N TYR A 69 2.81 -0.25 12.58
CA TYR A 69 3.81 0.72 13.00
C TYR A 69 4.48 0.33 14.33
N CYS A 70 3.67 -0.09 15.30
CA CYS A 70 4.13 -0.38 16.67
C CYS A 70 4.32 -1.87 16.95
N HIS A 71 3.81 -2.75 16.09
CA HIS A 71 3.84 -4.21 16.26
C HIS A 71 3.23 -4.69 17.59
N ILE A 72 2.27 -3.94 18.12
CA ILE A 72 1.48 -4.32 19.30
C ILE A 72 0.07 -4.73 18.89
N PRO A 73 -0.62 -5.54 19.71
CA PRO A 73 -2.02 -5.88 19.48
C PRO A 73 -2.90 -4.62 19.37
N PHE A 74 -3.89 -4.68 18.49
CA PHE A 74 -4.94 -3.67 18.47
C PHE A 74 -5.91 -3.89 19.65
N ILE A 75 -6.54 -2.80 20.10
CA ILE A 75 -7.70 -2.86 20.98
C ILE A 75 -8.97 -2.88 20.13
N GLN A 76 -9.86 -3.82 20.43
CA GLN A 76 -11.21 -3.88 19.85
C GLN A 76 -12.07 -2.77 20.44
N THR A 77 -12.68 -1.95 19.59
CA THR A 77 -13.53 -0.84 20.02
C THR A 77 -14.99 -1.30 20.17
N LYS A 78 -15.82 -0.45 20.78
CA LYS A 78 -17.28 -0.66 20.87
C LYS A 78 -18.00 -0.37 19.55
N TYR A 79 -17.35 0.35 18.64
CA TYR A 79 -17.92 0.88 17.40
C TYR A 79 -17.94 -0.17 16.30
N GLU A 80 -19.00 -0.21 15.49
CA GLU A 80 -18.99 -0.98 14.24
C GLU A 80 -17.88 -0.46 13.31
N ILE A 81 -17.27 -1.35 12.56
CA ILE A 81 -16.13 -1.08 11.67
C ILE A 81 -16.37 0.10 10.72
N VAL A 82 -17.58 0.19 10.15
CA VAL A 82 -17.96 1.25 9.21
C VAL A 82 -18.06 2.59 9.94
N ASP A 83 -18.65 2.61 11.14
CA ASP A 83 -18.79 3.82 11.94
C ASP A 83 -17.43 4.30 12.45
N PHE A 84 -16.62 3.37 12.96
CA PHE A 84 -15.26 3.63 13.42
C PHE A 84 -14.37 4.21 12.31
N PHE A 85 -14.46 3.65 11.10
CA PHE A 85 -13.66 4.16 9.98
C PHE A 85 -14.05 5.59 9.59
N ASN A 86 -15.35 5.88 9.54
CA ASN A 86 -15.89 7.14 9.01
C ASN A 86 -15.93 8.30 10.02
N HIS A 87 -15.91 8.03 11.32
CA HIS A 87 -16.18 9.07 12.32
C HIS A 87 -15.19 9.11 13.50
N HIS A 88 -14.21 8.20 13.57
CA HIS A 88 -13.29 8.09 14.71
C HIS A 88 -11.84 8.22 14.28
N GLY A 89 -10.94 8.58 15.20
CA GLY A 89 -9.50 8.69 14.98
C GLY A 89 -9.06 9.47 13.72
N GLU A 90 -9.73 10.59 13.41
CA GLU A 90 -9.34 11.49 12.31
C GLU A 90 -8.23 12.46 12.73
N SER A 91 -8.36 13.01 13.94
CA SER A 91 -7.39 13.90 14.57
C SER A 91 -6.71 13.26 15.78
N LYS A 92 -5.64 13.90 16.29
CA LYS A 92 -4.97 13.47 17.53
C LYS A 92 -5.96 13.53 18.70
N GLU A 93 -6.80 14.56 18.72
CA GLU A 93 -7.81 14.80 19.75
C GLU A 93 -8.87 13.69 19.75
N ASP A 94 -9.34 13.28 18.56
CA ASP A 94 -10.31 12.18 18.43
C ASP A 94 -9.70 10.85 18.88
N ILE A 95 -8.45 10.57 18.47
CA ILE A 95 -7.71 9.38 18.93
C ILE A 95 -7.63 9.35 20.45
N LEU A 96 -7.21 10.45 21.08
CA LEU A 96 -7.09 10.54 22.53
C LEU A 96 -8.46 10.38 23.22
N HIS A 97 -9.52 10.91 22.62
CA HIS A 97 -10.87 10.72 23.11
C HIS A 97 -11.29 9.24 23.05
N ASP A 98 -11.11 8.59 21.89
CA ASP A 98 -11.41 7.17 21.70
C ASP A 98 -10.65 6.28 22.69
N LEU A 99 -9.35 6.53 22.88
CA LEU A 99 -8.52 5.77 23.83
C LEU A 99 -8.95 5.98 25.28
N LYS A 100 -9.36 7.21 25.64
CA LYS A 100 -9.87 7.52 26.97
C LYS A 100 -11.20 6.83 27.24
N GLU A 101 -12.10 6.77 26.27
CA GLU A 101 -13.36 6.03 26.40
C GLU A 101 -13.14 4.52 26.59
N LEU A 102 -12.07 3.99 26.00
CA LEU A 102 -11.65 2.60 26.15
C LEU A 102 -10.84 2.34 27.43
N GLY A 103 -10.45 3.40 28.16
CA GLY A 103 -9.65 3.30 29.39
C GLY A 103 -8.21 2.84 29.16
N VAL A 104 -7.62 3.18 28.01
CA VAL A 104 -6.25 2.82 27.60
C VAL A 104 -5.43 4.03 27.14
N ASP A 105 -5.86 5.23 27.52
CA ASP A 105 -5.17 6.49 27.16
C ASP A 105 -3.77 6.60 27.76
N ASP A 106 -3.49 5.89 28.86
CA ASP A 106 -2.18 5.77 29.47
C ASP A 106 -1.13 5.06 28.59
N GLN A 107 -1.58 4.26 27.62
CA GLN A 107 -0.71 3.56 26.67
C GLN A 107 -0.29 4.42 25.49
N PHE A 108 -0.93 5.57 25.29
CA PHE A 108 -0.63 6.46 24.18
C PHE A 108 0.77 7.05 24.30
N ASP A 109 1.57 6.91 23.24
CA ASP A 109 2.91 7.46 23.15
C ASP A 109 2.96 8.49 22.02
N GLU A 110 3.14 9.75 22.40
CA GLU A 110 3.20 10.87 21.47
C GLU A 110 4.35 10.74 20.46
N ASN A 111 5.48 10.15 20.84
CA ASN A 111 6.59 9.92 19.92
C ASN A 111 6.23 8.86 18.89
N GLU A 112 5.56 7.78 19.29
CA GLU A 112 5.11 6.73 18.36
C GLU A 112 3.99 7.21 17.43
N TYR A 113 3.07 8.05 17.93
CA TYR A 113 2.10 8.78 17.11
C TYR A 113 2.82 9.63 16.05
N ASN A 114 3.76 10.48 16.46
CA ASN A 114 4.50 11.36 15.55
C ASN A 114 5.31 10.56 14.51
N LYS A 115 5.96 9.46 14.92
CA LYS A 115 6.66 8.55 13.99
C LYS A 115 5.73 7.96 12.94
N ARG A 116 4.52 7.54 13.33
CA ARG A 116 3.49 7.06 12.38
C ARG A 116 3.09 8.17 11.40
N CYS A 117 2.75 9.36 11.90
CA CYS A 117 2.36 10.49 11.04
C CYS A 117 3.43 10.83 10.00
N LEU A 118 4.71 10.84 10.39
CA LEU A 118 5.82 11.08 9.46
C LEU A 118 5.92 10.00 8.38
N LYS A 119 5.76 8.72 8.74
CA LYS A 119 5.76 7.60 7.77
C LYS A 119 4.59 7.71 6.78
N GLU A 120 3.40 8.04 7.27
CA GLU A 120 2.21 8.24 6.42
C GLU A 120 2.39 9.43 5.46
N GLU A 121 2.97 10.53 5.93
CA GLU A 121 3.28 11.69 5.09
C GLU A 121 4.30 11.34 4.00
N GLU A 122 5.36 10.61 4.35
CA GLU A 122 6.37 10.14 3.40
C GLU A 122 5.75 9.22 2.34
N TYR A 123 4.92 8.27 2.76
CA TYR A 123 4.20 7.39 1.84
C TYR A 123 3.31 8.17 0.86
N ARG A 124 2.49 9.12 1.37
CA ARG A 124 1.66 9.99 0.53
C ARG A 124 2.48 10.83 -0.45
N LYS A 125 3.64 11.33 -0.01
CA LYS A 125 4.57 12.09 -0.87
C LYS A 125 5.14 11.21 -1.98
N ASN A 126 5.50 9.96 -1.67
CA ASN A 126 6.02 9.01 -2.65
C ASN A 126 4.94 8.60 -3.67
N LEU A 127 3.70 8.35 -3.23
CA LEU A 127 2.57 8.11 -4.12
C LEU A 127 2.33 9.29 -5.08
N ARG A 128 2.33 10.53 -4.58
CA ARG A 128 2.19 11.73 -5.42
C ARG A 128 3.31 11.83 -6.47
N LYS A 129 4.55 11.53 -6.09
CA LYS A 129 5.69 11.51 -7.02
C LYS A 129 5.50 10.45 -8.10
N GLN A 130 5.10 9.24 -7.74
CA GLN A 130 4.84 8.15 -8.69
C GLN A 130 3.72 8.54 -9.68
N ALA A 131 2.57 8.99 -9.17
CA ALA A 131 1.45 9.44 -10.01
C ALA A 131 1.86 10.59 -10.95
N SER A 132 2.69 11.53 -10.49
CA SER A 132 3.21 12.61 -11.34
C SER A 132 4.14 12.12 -12.45
N HIS A 133 4.94 11.08 -12.17
CA HIS A 133 5.86 10.48 -13.14
C HIS A 133 5.10 9.66 -14.20
N GLU A 134 4.04 8.96 -13.80
CA GLU A 134 3.10 8.26 -14.70
C GLU A 134 2.34 9.25 -15.59
N LEU A 135 1.90 10.39 -15.04
CA LEU A 135 1.24 11.44 -15.81
C LEU A 135 2.20 12.08 -16.82
N GLN A 136 3.44 12.39 -16.42
CA GLN A 136 4.47 12.93 -17.33
C GLN A 136 4.89 11.95 -18.44
N GLN A 137 4.82 10.64 -18.20
CA GLN A 137 5.01 9.61 -19.23
C GLN A 137 3.82 9.55 -20.22
N SER A 138 2.61 9.84 -19.76
CA SER A 138 1.40 9.89 -20.62
C SER A 138 1.28 11.18 -21.45
N THR A 139 1.73 12.34 -20.95
CA THR A 139 1.67 13.62 -21.69
C THR A 139 2.81 13.82 -22.67
N ASN A 140 3.91 13.06 -22.55
CA ASN A 140 4.92 12.91 -23.60
C ASN A 140 4.59 11.74 -24.54
N GLN A 141 3.31 11.49 -24.81
CA GLN A 141 2.94 10.63 -25.94
C GLN A 141 3.37 11.33 -27.23
N HIS A 142 4.58 11.02 -27.67
CA HIS A 142 4.97 11.26 -29.04
C HIS A 142 3.89 10.64 -29.92
N HIS A 143 3.29 11.44 -30.81
CA HIS A 143 2.41 10.93 -31.85
C HIS A 143 3.25 10.62 -33.07
N CYS A 144 2.92 9.54 -33.77
CA CYS A 144 3.58 9.25 -35.02
C CYS A 144 3.23 10.37 -36.03
N PRO A 145 4.18 11.10 -36.63
CA PRO A 145 3.86 12.19 -37.55
C PRO A 145 3.20 11.69 -38.85
N VAL A 146 3.23 10.38 -39.12
CA VAL A 146 2.66 9.77 -40.33
C VAL A 146 1.24 9.24 -40.11
N CYS A 147 0.96 8.64 -38.94
CA CYS A 147 -0.34 7.98 -38.69
C CYS A 147 -1.03 8.41 -37.39
N GLN A 148 -0.43 9.37 -36.66
CA GLN A 148 -0.90 9.94 -35.39
C GLN A 148 -1.07 8.95 -34.24
N SER A 149 -0.73 7.67 -34.45
CA SER A 149 -0.75 6.64 -33.43
C SER A 149 0.14 7.02 -32.24
N THR A 150 -0.37 6.77 -31.04
CA THR A 150 0.34 6.88 -29.74
C THR A 150 1.08 5.60 -29.38
N ASN A 151 0.95 4.54 -30.18
CA ASN A 151 1.60 3.26 -29.96
C ASN A 151 3.05 3.31 -30.46
N ILE A 152 3.94 3.87 -29.64
CA ILE A 152 5.33 4.17 -29.99
C ILE A 152 6.28 3.53 -28.99
N GLU A 153 7.29 2.83 -29.50
CA GLU A 153 8.33 2.19 -28.70
C GLU A 153 9.66 2.93 -28.87
N LYS A 154 10.36 3.17 -27.76
CA LYS A 154 11.72 3.72 -27.78
C LYS A 154 12.68 2.65 -28.33
N ILE A 155 13.53 3.03 -29.28
CA ILE A 155 14.54 2.13 -29.83
C ILE A 155 15.56 1.83 -28.72
N GLY A 156 15.42 0.69 -28.05
CA GLY A 156 16.23 0.32 -26.89
C GLY A 156 17.74 0.35 -27.16
N MET A 157 18.51 0.89 -26.22
CA MET A 157 19.97 1.08 -26.33
C MET A 157 20.75 -0.23 -26.58
N PHE A 158 20.21 -1.40 -26.21
CA PHE A 158 20.90 -2.68 -26.43
C PHE A 158 20.86 -3.20 -27.87
N LYS A 159 20.02 -2.63 -28.76
CA LYS A 159 20.04 -2.96 -30.20
C LYS A 159 21.04 -2.11 -31.01
N ARG A 160 21.69 -1.11 -30.40
CA ARG A 160 22.72 -0.28 -31.05
C ARG A 160 24.14 -0.80 -30.88
N MET A 161 24.38 -1.75 -29.96
CA MET A 161 25.74 -2.23 -29.64
C MET A 161 26.20 -3.44 -30.48
N LEU A 162 25.30 -4.05 -31.27
CA LEU A 162 25.59 -5.29 -32.02
C LEU A 162 25.91 -5.07 -33.51
N SER A 163 26.40 -3.88 -33.88
CA SER A 163 26.86 -3.60 -35.24
C SER A 163 28.10 -2.70 -35.24
N THR A 164 29.13 -3.08 -34.49
CA THR A 164 30.49 -2.56 -34.68
C THR A 164 31.19 -3.36 -35.77
N SER A 165 30.82 -3.16 -37.02
CA SER A 165 31.66 -3.50 -38.18
C SER A 165 31.12 -2.85 -39.45
N MET A 166 32.03 -2.21 -40.19
CA MET A 166 31.92 -1.65 -41.54
C MET A 166 31.53 -0.18 -41.68
N PHE A 167 32.58 0.62 -41.94
CA PHE A 167 32.71 1.62 -43.01
C PHE A 167 31.52 2.55 -43.34
N GLY A 168 31.78 3.86 -43.20
CA GLY A 168 31.61 4.88 -44.25
C GLY A 168 30.25 5.05 -44.95
N ILE A 169 29.80 6.31 -44.96
CA ILE A 169 28.82 6.97 -45.85
C ILE A 169 27.34 6.52 -45.84
N ALA A 170 26.50 7.58 -45.72
CA ALA A 170 25.12 7.76 -46.22
C ALA A 170 24.04 8.05 -45.15
N SER A 171 23.37 9.18 -45.39
CA SER A 171 22.30 9.87 -44.66
C SER A 171 21.11 9.01 -44.21
N ASP A 172 20.36 9.54 -43.23
CA ASP A 172 18.96 9.22 -42.83
C ASP A 172 18.74 8.41 -41.53
N LYS A 173 19.79 8.00 -40.82
CA LYS A 173 19.66 7.24 -39.54
C LYS A 173 20.32 7.88 -38.32
N ILE A 174 20.63 9.17 -38.37
CA ILE A 174 21.20 9.90 -37.24
C ILE A 174 20.06 10.62 -36.50
N GLY A 175 19.87 10.29 -35.22
CA GLY A 175 18.96 11.02 -34.32
C GLY A 175 17.63 10.35 -33.99
N LYS A 176 17.19 9.33 -34.73
CA LYS A 176 15.87 8.68 -34.49
C LYS A 176 15.87 7.86 -33.20
N GLN A 177 14.92 8.16 -32.31
CA GLN A 177 14.85 7.60 -30.95
C GLN A 177 13.66 6.65 -30.78
N PHE A 178 12.67 6.69 -31.67
CA PHE A 178 11.38 6.03 -31.52
C PHE A 178 10.94 5.29 -32.79
N THR A 179 10.10 4.26 -32.62
CA THR A 179 9.46 3.51 -33.71
C THR A 179 7.96 3.39 -33.42
N CYS A 180 7.13 3.81 -34.36
CA CYS A 180 5.68 3.59 -34.29
C CYS A 180 5.37 2.11 -34.54
N LYS A 181 4.65 1.46 -33.63
CA LYS A 181 4.23 0.05 -33.76
C LYS A 181 3.06 -0.15 -34.72
N ASN A 182 2.31 0.89 -35.00
CA ASN A 182 1.14 0.82 -35.87
C ASN A 182 1.51 0.90 -37.36
N CYS A 183 2.40 1.82 -37.74
CA CYS A 183 2.82 2.00 -39.14
C CYS A 183 4.30 1.70 -39.42
N GLY A 184 5.10 1.38 -38.39
CA GLY A 184 6.52 1.07 -38.54
C GLY A 184 7.43 2.29 -38.75
N TYR A 185 6.88 3.51 -38.82
CA TYR A 185 7.66 4.73 -39.04
C TYR A 185 8.61 5.02 -37.87
N LYS A 186 9.87 5.35 -38.18
CA LYS A 186 10.93 5.64 -37.21
C LYS A 186 11.30 7.12 -37.24
N PHE A 187 11.33 7.75 -36.08
CA PHE A 187 11.61 9.17 -35.92
C PHE A 187 12.35 9.46 -34.60
#